data_AF-A0A4R7SNS9-F1
#
_entry.id   AF-A0A4R7SNS9-F1
#
_cell.length_a   1.000
_cell.length_b   1.000
_cell.length_c   1.000
_cell.angle_alpha   90.00
_cell.angle_beta   90.00
_cell.angle_gamma   90.00
#
_symmetry.space_group_name_H-M   'P 1'
#
loop_
_entity.id
_entity.type
_entity.pdbx_description
1 polymer ?
#
loop_
_entity_poly.entity_id
_entity_poly.type
_entity_poly.pdbx_seq_one_letter_code
_entity_poly.pdbx_strand_id
1 'polypeptide(L)'
;MDVSPLISEHVIAQNIGIEKCDDYEIHYLYETHWRSPAQGPIVVYFPEKQTAFSSHYIPSPGLADRHSADFDPMARAITSNRWSNDRFLISKGGIRCNNPSISGLASIVARLFNTDGFERVFQPCQPPFIRWENLRLVEVPVPAGLSDYCDALKGKYLNGFVEAKWYEIEQGSVQDAIMGKRHPWWPNQFLEILRHPQVAHDFRYGDVDVDCLALVENWIHHSPFLLTGFFQQILCYGGAYSHYDSSSEAIAEALRLADGVFADFGSTYKDIELHVCNKPWCDRFYDVAWDHTWIIFSASMRQLTIILASDTD
;
A
#
# COMPACT_ATOMS: atom_id res chain seq x y z
N MET A 1 35.56 26.65 -12.49
CA MET A 1 34.98 26.32 -11.18
C MET A 1 33.48 26.28 -11.36
N ASP A 2 32.94 25.09 -11.59
CA ASP A 2 31.57 24.77 -11.23
C ASP A 2 31.48 23.24 -11.23
N VAL A 3 31.44 22.66 -10.03
CA VAL A 3 31.39 21.20 -9.84
C VAL A 3 30.06 20.92 -9.16
N SER A 4 28.98 20.98 -9.95
CA SER A 4 27.74 20.31 -9.57
C SER A 4 28.00 18.81 -9.58
N PRO A 5 27.76 18.07 -8.49
CA PRO A 5 27.88 16.63 -8.52
C PRO A 5 26.73 16.11 -9.39
N LEU A 6 27.11 15.53 -10.53
CA LEU A 6 26.28 14.59 -11.29
C LEU A 6 25.82 13.50 -10.32
N ILE A 7 24.59 13.60 -9.86
CA ILE A 7 23.88 12.51 -9.18
C ILE A 7 23.76 11.42 -10.24
N SER A 8 24.55 10.36 -10.09
CA SER A 8 24.52 9.21 -10.99
C SER A 8 23.12 8.60 -10.96
N GLU A 9 22.50 8.49 -12.14
CA GLU A 9 21.21 7.85 -12.42
C GLU A 9 21.25 6.33 -12.21
N HIS A 10 21.60 5.88 -11.01
CA HIS A 10 21.21 4.57 -10.49
C HIS A 10 20.28 4.82 -9.31
N VAL A 11 19.10 5.39 -9.61
CA VAL A 11 17.98 5.35 -8.66
C VAL A 11 17.52 3.90 -8.64
N ILE A 12 18.17 3.08 -7.80
CA ILE A 12 17.57 1.84 -7.32
C ILE A 12 16.15 2.22 -6.87
N ALA A 13 15.13 1.55 -7.35
CA ALA A 13 13.75 1.84 -6.97
C ALA A 13 13.63 1.71 -5.43
N GLN A 14 13.70 2.83 -4.73
CA GLN A 14 13.61 2.89 -3.28
C GLN A 14 12.14 2.81 -2.89
N ASN A 15 11.76 1.75 -2.20
CA ASN A 15 10.42 1.60 -1.66
C ASN A 15 10.29 2.40 -0.35
N ILE A 16 9.07 2.82 0.01
CA ILE A 16 8.79 3.41 1.32
C ILE A 16 8.16 2.37 2.23
N GLY A 17 8.74 2.18 3.42
CA GLY A 17 8.15 1.44 4.52
C GLY A 17 7.39 2.41 5.42
N ILE A 18 6.19 2.02 5.83
CA ILE A 18 5.39 2.73 6.83
C ILE A 18 5.20 1.79 8.02
N GLU A 19 5.80 2.13 9.15
CA GLU A 19 5.53 1.48 10.43
C GLU A 19 4.50 2.32 11.20
N LYS A 20 3.27 1.80 11.36
CA LYS A 20 2.25 2.43 12.20
C LYS A 20 2.54 2.13 13.67
N CYS A 21 2.55 3.18 14.48
CA CYS A 21 2.56 3.15 15.94
C CYS A 21 1.27 3.81 16.42
N ASP A 22 0.85 3.55 17.67
CA ASP A 22 -0.45 3.99 18.20
C ASP A 22 -0.78 5.47 17.86
N ASP A 23 0.16 6.38 18.14
CA ASP A 23 -0.06 7.83 17.97
C ASP A 23 0.64 8.44 16.74
N TYR A 24 1.46 7.68 16.02
CA TYR A 24 2.32 8.20 14.95
C TYR A 24 2.73 7.13 13.94
N GLU A 25 3.19 7.56 12.77
CA GLU A 25 3.71 6.70 11.71
C GLU A 25 5.18 6.99 11.46
N ILE A 26 5.96 5.98 11.14
CA ILE A 26 7.36 6.11 10.74
C ILE A 26 7.49 5.74 9.27
N HIS A 27 7.84 6.72 8.45
CA HIS A 27 8.06 6.56 7.01
C HIS A 27 9.56 6.52 6.75
N TYR A 28 10.04 5.55 5.98
CA TYR A 28 11.46 5.41 5.68
C TYR A 28 11.67 4.73 4.34
N LEU A 29 12.84 4.94 3.73
CA LEU A 29 13.21 4.25 2.49
C LEU A 29 13.72 2.85 2.79
N TYR A 30 13.50 1.86 1.92
CA TYR A 30 14.10 0.53 1.98
C TYR A 30 14.44 -0.01 0.60
N GLU A 31 15.47 -0.87 0.53
CA GLU A 31 16.04 -1.38 -0.73
C GLU A 31 15.57 -2.79 -1.12
N THR A 32 15.08 -3.61 -0.17
CA THR A 32 14.72 -5.03 -0.44
C THR A 32 13.39 -5.42 0.21
N HIS A 33 12.83 -6.58 -0.11
CA HIS A 33 11.56 -7.08 0.48
C HIS A 33 11.58 -7.16 2.02
N TRP A 34 12.77 -7.16 2.62
CA TRP A 34 12.94 -7.06 4.06
C TRP A 34 12.84 -5.58 4.43
N ARG A 35 11.85 -5.21 5.24
CA ARG A 35 11.52 -3.84 5.74
C ARG A 35 12.65 -3.12 6.52
N SER A 36 13.90 -3.43 6.24
CA SER A 36 15.08 -2.80 6.80
C SER A 36 15.25 -1.42 6.17
N PRO A 37 15.28 -0.34 6.96
CA PRO A 37 15.51 0.99 6.41
C PRO A 37 16.86 1.08 5.70
N ALA A 38 16.81 1.59 4.47
CA ALA A 38 17.95 2.03 3.70
C ALA A 38 18.44 3.38 4.21
N GLN A 39 19.65 3.75 3.81
CA GLN A 39 20.16 5.10 4.09
C GLN A 39 19.24 6.15 3.48
N GLY A 40 18.79 7.11 4.29
CA GLY A 40 17.85 8.12 3.80
C GLY A 40 17.05 8.80 4.90
N PRO A 41 16.08 9.65 4.53
CA PRO A 41 15.22 10.29 5.50
C PRO A 41 14.33 9.26 6.22
N ILE A 42 14.15 9.47 7.52
CA ILE A 42 13.03 8.92 8.29
C ILE A 42 12.11 10.08 8.63
N VAL A 43 10.82 9.91 8.41
CA VAL A 43 9.79 10.86 8.80
C VAL A 43 8.91 10.23 9.86
N VAL A 44 8.79 10.89 11.01
CA VAL A 44 7.80 10.57 12.03
C VAL A 44 6.63 11.52 11.86
N TYR A 45 5.48 10.99 11.47
CA TYR A 45 4.28 11.76 11.19
C TYR A 45 3.21 11.48 12.25
N PHE A 46 2.55 12.53 12.72
CA PHE A 46 1.44 12.45 13.67
C PHE A 46 0.14 12.80 12.95
N PRO A 47 -0.68 11.81 12.56
CA PRO A 47 -1.89 12.03 11.77
C PRO A 47 -2.89 12.99 12.44
N GLU A 48 -3.18 12.81 13.72
CA GLU A 48 -4.16 13.65 14.44
C GLU A 48 -3.74 15.12 14.52
N LYS A 49 -2.43 15.36 14.62
CA LYS A 49 -1.86 16.70 14.78
C LYS A 49 -1.50 17.34 13.44
N GLN A 50 -1.49 16.57 12.35
CA GLN A 50 -1.00 17.00 11.04
C GLN A 50 0.42 17.59 11.11
N THR A 51 1.28 17.02 11.95
CA THR A 51 2.68 17.45 12.10
C THR A 51 3.63 16.31 11.72
N ALA A 52 4.75 16.66 11.11
CA ALA A 52 5.80 15.70 10.79
C ALA A 52 7.16 16.21 11.27
N PHE A 53 8.03 15.26 11.55
CA PHE A 53 9.41 15.52 11.87
C PHE A 53 10.31 14.57 11.11
N SER A 54 11.43 15.06 10.61
CA SER A 54 12.39 14.24 9.86
C SER A 54 13.73 14.15 10.57
N SER A 55 14.38 13.01 10.35
CA SER A 55 15.78 12.77 10.68
C SER A 55 16.41 11.94 9.57
N HIS A 56 17.71 11.71 9.63
CA HIS A 56 18.40 10.83 8.68
C HIS A 56 18.70 9.49 9.33
N TYR A 57 18.40 8.41 8.61
CA TYR A 57 18.90 7.09 8.92
C TYR A 57 20.23 6.84 8.21
N ILE A 58 21.21 6.35 8.96
CA ILE A 58 22.51 5.98 8.44
C ILE A 58 22.82 4.55 8.92
N PRO A 59 22.61 3.53 8.07
CA PRO A 59 23.06 2.17 8.38
C PRO A 59 24.54 2.22 8.74
N SER A 60 24.92 1.65 9.88
CA SER A 60 26.32 1.68 10.36
C SER A 60 26.70 0.30 10.89
N PRO A 61 26.99 -0.66 9.99
CA PRO A 61 27.25 -2.07 10.36
C PRO A 61 28.35 -2.22 11.42
N GLY A 62 29.30 -1.29 11.44
CA GLY A 62 30.44 -1.26 12.35
C GLY A 62 30.15 -0.71 13.76
N LEU A 63 28.94 -0.26 14.09
CA LEU A 63 28.66 0.40 15.38
C LEU A 63 29.00 -0.48 16.61
N ALA A 64 29.02 -1.81 16.44
CA ALA A 64 29.33 -2.77 17.50
C ALA A 64 30.75 -3.36 17.43
N ASP A 65 31.44 -3.23 16.29
CA ASP A 65 32.80 -3.72 16.14
C ASP A 65 33.78 -2.67 16.67
N ARG A 66 34.47 -2.96 17.78
CA ARG A 66 35.48 -2.08 18.40
C ARG A 66 36.63 -1.73 17.45
N HIS A 67 36.81 -2.49 16.39
CA HIS A 67 37.83 -2.28 15.38
C HIS A 67 37.32 -1.51 14.16
N SER A 68 36.00 -1.25 14.07
CA SER A 68 35.43 -0.41 13.04
C SER A 68 35.74 1.07 13.30
N ALA A 69 35.96 1.83 12.22
CA ALA A 69 36.05 3.28 12.28
C ALA A 69 34.74 3.94 12.79
N ASP A 70 33.63 3.21 12.74
CA ASP A 70 32.31 3.66 13.17
C ASP A 70 31.92 3.22 14.59
N PHE A 71 32.85 2.62 15.35
CA PHE A 71 32.61 2.23 16.73
C PHE A 71 32.31 3.44 17.61
N ASP A 72 31.20 3.38 18.35
CA ASP A 72 30.87 4.40 19.35
C ASP A 72 30.62 3.75 20.73
N PRO A 73 31.47 4.01 21.73
CA PRO A 73 31.29 3.47 23.07
C PRO A 73 30.06 4.04 23.81
N MET A 74 29.53 5.18 23.37
CA MET A 74 28.33 5.84 23.90
C MET A 74 27.03 5.37 23.23
N ALA A 75 27.11 4.58 22.16
CA ALA A 75 25.93 3.98 21.54
C ALA A 75 25.16 3.12 22.57
N ARG A 76 23.85 3.35 22.67
CA ARG A 76 23.01 2.67 23.66
C ARG A 76 22.58 1.31 23.12
N ALA A 77 22.51 0.30 23.97
CA ALA A 77 21.91 -0.99 23.63
C ALA A 77 20.38 -0.90 23.76
N ILE A 78 19.65 -1.41 22.76
CA ILE A 78 18.17 -1.38 22.79
C ILE A 78 17.60 -2.57 23.53
N THR A 79 18.28 -3.71 23.56
CA THR A 79 17.60 -4.95 23.98
C THR A 79 17.93 -5.32 25.42
N SER A 80 16.90 -5.82 26.13
CA SER A 80 17.05 -6.49 27.43
C SER A 80 17.64 -7.90 27.29
N ASN A 81 17.67 -8.42 26.06
CA ASN A 81 18.21 -9.71 25.74
C ASN A 81 19.73 -9.62 25.67
N ARG A 82 20.44 -10.21 26.64
CA ARG A 82 21.93 -10.19 26.72
C ARG A 82 22.65 -10.69 25.46
N TRP A 83 21.92 -11.28 24.51
CA TRP A 83 22.40 -11.86 23.28
C TRP A 83 22.15 -11.02 22.02
N SER A 84 21.32 -9.96 22.10
CA SER A 84 21.20 -9.03 20.98
C SER A 84 22.27 -7.93 21.10
N ASN A 85 23.11 -7.83 20.07
CA ASN A 85 24.17 -6.84 19.96
C ASN A 85 23.66 -5.52 19.36
N ASP A 86 22.36 -5.27 19.34
CA ASP A 86 21.80 -4.14 18.61
C ASP A 86 22.07 -2.84 19.37
N ARG A 87 22.89 -1.99 18.75
CA ARG A 87 23.32 -0.68 19.27
C ARG A 87 22.90 0.40 18.30
N PHE A 88 22.45 1.51 18.87
CA PHE A 88 22.11 2.70 18.12
C PHE A 88 22.84 3.91 18.70
N LEU A 89 23.25 4.79 17.80
CA LEU A 89 23.77 6.10 18.13
C LEU A 89 22.78 7.14 17.65
N ILE A 90 22.55 8.12 18.50
CA ILE A 90 21.66 9.24 18.23
C ILE A 90 22.48 10.51 18.27
N SER A 91 22.44 11.26 17.17
CA SER A 91 23.12 12.53 17.03
C SER A 91 22.22 13.55 16.34
N LYS A 92 22.64 14.82 16.32
CA LYS A 92 21.99 15.85 15.47
C LYS A 92 22.04 15.49 13.98
N GLY A 93 23.00 14.65 13.57
CA GLY A 93 23.17 14.19 12.20
C GLY A 93 22.30 12.99 11.81
N GLY A 94 21.53 12.43 12.77
CA GLY A 94 20.63 11.31 12.51
C GLY A 94 20.80 10.12 13.45
N ILE A 95 20.12 9.04 13.08
CA ILE A 95 20.09 7.76 13.77
C ILE A 95 21.03 6.80 13.05
N ARG A 96 21.99 6.23 13.77
CA ARG A 96 22.87 5.17 13.29
C ARG A 96 22.55 3.87 14.01
N CYS A 97 22.44 2.77 13.29
CA CYS A 97 22.21 1.44 13.88
C CYS A 97 23.09 0.39 13.19
N ASN A 98 23.63 -0.57 13.95
CA ASN A 98 24.37 -1.70 13.39
C ASN A 98 23.47 -2.76 12.77
N ASN A 99 22.18 -2.77 13.11
CA ASN A 99 21.25 -3.78 12.64
C ASN A 99 19.81 -3.22 12.51
N PRO A 100 19.46 -2.71 11.31
CA PRO A 100 18.11 -2.18 11.05
C PRO A 100 17.01 -3.22 11.17
N SER A 101 17.31 -4.48 10.85
CA SER A 101 16.30 -5.52 10.65
C SER A 101 15.72 -6.10 11.94
N ILE A 102 16.39 -5.90 13.09
CA ILE A 102 16.03 -6.57 14.35
C ILE A 102 15.45 -5.61 15.40
N SER A 103 15.81 -4.33 15.37
CA SER A 103 15.42 -3.40 16.45
C SER A 103 14.12 -2.63 16.21
N GLY A 104 13.59 -2.59 14.97
CA GLY A 104 12.38 -1.85 14.59
C GLY A 104 12.56 -0.33 14.79
N LEU A 105 12.44 0.47 13.74
CA LEU A 105 12.53 1.93 13.88
C LEU A 105 11.52 2.44 14.91
N ALA A 106 10.34 1.79 14.99
CA ALA A 106 9.34 1.95 16.04
C ALA A 106 9.94 2.00 17.46
N SER A 107 10.77 1.03 17.84
CA SER A 107 11.35 0.95 19.20
C SER A 107 12.30 2.11 19.49
N ILE A 108 13.08 2.52 18.48
CA ILE A 108 14.02 3.65 18.60
C ILE A 108 13.24 4.95 18.82
N VAL A 109 12.24 5.19 17.97
CA VAL A 109 11.40 6.39 18.03
C VAL A 109 10.59 6.43 19.33
N ALA A 110 10.01 5.31 19.77
CA ALA A 110 9.27 5.22 21.04
C ALA A 110 10.15 5.56 22.25
N ARG A 111 11.41 5.11 22.26
CA ARG A 111 12.37 5.48 23.33
C ARG A 111 12.71 6.97 23.30
N LEU A 112 12.85 7.55 22.11
CA LEU A 112 13.13 8.97 21.96
C LEU A 112 12.01 9.84 22.55
N PHE A 113 10.75 9.43 22.38
CA PHE A 113 9.62 10.06 23.06
C PHE A 113 9.71 9.95 24.57
N ASN A 114 10.08 8.78 25.10
CA ASN A 114 10.17 8.54 26.54
C ASN A 114 11.37 9.21 27.24
N THR A 115 12.34 9.75 26.51
CA THR A 115 13.58 10.34 27.09
C THR A 115 13.82 11.80 26.71
N ASP A 116 12.80 12.54 26.28
CA ASP A 116 12.91 13.91 25.75
C ASP A 116 13.97 14.03 24.62
N GLY A 117 14.26 12.91 23.96
CA GLY A 117 15.29 12.82 22.94
C GLY A 117 14.76 13.19 21.57
N PHE A 118 13.45 13.06 21.35
CA PHE A 118 12.81 13.22 20.05
C PHE A 118 13.15 14.56 19.38
N GLU A 119 12.87 15.68 20.04
CA GLU A 119 13.11 17.03 19.50
C GLU A 119 14.60 17.34 19.27
N ARG A 120 15.51 16.57 19.89
CA ARG A 120 16.96 16.74 19.68
C ARG A 120 17.45 16.12 18.37
N VAL A 121 16.65 15.22 17.78
CA VAL A 121 17.04 14.32 16.70
C VAL A 121 16.20 14.54 15.46
N PHE A 122 14.90 14.72 15.70
CA PHE A 122 13.91 14.95 14.68
C PHE A 122 13.63 16.45 14.60
N GLN A 123 13.70 16.99 13.39
CA GLN A 123 13.41 18.40 13.12
C GLN A 123 12.03 18.51 12.47
N PRO A 124 11.23 19.54 12.81
CA PRO A 124 9.95 19.76 12.13
C PRO A 124 10.14 19.81 10.61
N CYS A 125 9.31 19.07 9.89
CA CYS A 125 9.27 19.08 8.43
C CYS A 125 7.83 19.24 7.95
N GLN A 126 7.67 19.45 6.65
CA GLN A 126 6.34 19.39 6.06
C GLN A 126 5.81 17.95 6.22
N PRO A 127 4.53 17.78 6.60
CA PRO A 127 3.86 16.49 6.50
C PRO A 127 4.06 15.88 5.11
N PRO A 128 4.10 14.53 5.01
CA PRO A 128 4.08 13.89 3.69
C PRO A 128 2.93 14.47 2.87
N PHE A 129 3.29 15.08 1.73
CA PHE A 129 2.41 15.93 0.91
C PHE A 129 1.18 15.18 0.36
N ILE A 130 1.25 13.86 0.37
CA ILE A 130 0.25 12.95 -0.19
C ILE A 130 -0.18 11.99 0.93
N ARG A 131 -1.47 12.08 1.28
CA ARG A 131 -2.15 11.17 2.21
C ARG A 131 -3.40 10.69 1.51
N TRP A 132 -3.55 9.37 1.41
CA TRP A 132 -4.71 8.79 0.76
C TRP A 132 -5.99 9.15 1.51
N GLU A 133 -5.96 9.26 2.85
CA GLU A 133 -7.14 9.69 3.63
C GLU A 133 -7.57 11.14 3.38
N ASN A 134 -6.72 11.97 2.78
CA ASN A 134 -7.05 13.34 2.40
C ASN A 134 -7.67 13.42 1.01
N LEU A 135 -7.70 12.31 0.26
CA LEU A 135 -8.53 12.24 -0.92
C LEU A 135 -9.99 12.39 -0.52
N ARG A 136 -10.76 13.04 -1.39
CA ARG A 136 -12.21 13.07 -1.24
C ARG A 136 -12.79 12.11 -2.23
N LEU A 137 -13.21 10.96 -1.71
CA LEU A 137 -13.93 9.95 -2.47
C LEU A 137 -15.43 10.21 -2.34
N VAL A 138 -16.10 10.29 -3.48
CA VAL A 138 -17.55 10.36 -3.56
C VAL A 138 -18.03 9.05 -4.19
N GLU A 139 -18.76 8.24 -3.42
CA GLU A 139 -19.42 7.08 -4.00
C GLU A 139 -20.46 7.56 -5.03
N VAL A 140 -20.40 7.00 -6.23
CA VAL A 140 -21.35 7.25 -7.30
C VAL A 140 -21.95 5.93 -7.79
N PRO A 141 -23.09 5.95 -8.51
CA PRO A 141 -23.67 4.73 -9.03
C PRO A 141 -22.69 3.94 -9.90
N VAL A 142 -22.68 2.62 -9.70
CA VAL A 142 -21.90 1.69 -10.52
C VAL A 142 -22.38 1.81 -11.98
N PRO A 143 -21.46 1.98 -12.94
CA PRO A 143 -21.83 2.11 -14.36
C PRO A 143 -22.39 0.79 -14.92
N ALA A 144 -23.09 0.89 -16.04
CA ALA A 144 -23.88 -0.22 -16.57
C ALA A 144 -23.02 -1.45 -16.94
N GLY A 145 -21.85 -1.27 -17.55
CA GLY A 145 -20.99 -2.39 -17.94
C GLY A 145 -20.51 -3.19 -16.73
N LEU A 146 -20.08 -2.50 -15.67
CA LEU A 146 -19.68 -3.11 -14.41
C LEU A 146 -20.88 -3.73 -13.67
N SER A 147 -22.04 -3.08 -13.67
CA SER A 147 -23.25 -3.65 -13.08
C SER A 147 -23.64 -4.97 -13.74
N ASP A 148 -23.69 -4.99 -15.08
CA ASP A 148 -24.01 -6.19 -15.86
C ASP A 148 -22.99 -7.32 -15.60
N TYR A 149 -21.70 -6.97 -15.54
CA TYR A 149 -20.64 -7.92 -15.20
C TYR A 149 -20.81 -8.49 -13.80
N CYS A 150 -21.06 -7.65 -12.79
CA CYS A 150 -21.28 -8.09 -11.41
C CYS A 150 -22.53 -8.97 -11.28
N ASP A 151 -23.60 -8.68 -12.03
CA ASP A 151 -24.80 -9.51 -12.02
C ASP A 151 -24.55 -10.90 -12.63
N ALA A 152 -23.78 -10.98 -13.71
CA ALA A 152 -23.32 -12.26 -14.25
C ALA A 152 -22.42 -13.01 -13.24
N LEU A 153 -21.54 -12.29 -12.54
CA LEU A 153 -20.65 -12.85 -11.53
C LEU A 153 -21.41 -13.39 -10.32
N LYS A 154 -22.50 -12.74 -9.87
CA LYS A 154 -23.39 -13.28 -8.82
C LYS A 154 -23.97 -14.64 -9.18
N GLY A 155 -24.24 -14.87 -10.47
CA GLY A 155 -24.67 -16.19 -10.97
C GLY A 155 -23.59 -17.28 -10.83
N LYS A 156 -22.32 -16.91 -10.69
CA LYS A 156 -21.17 -17.81 -10.48
C LYS A 156 -20.90 -18.07 -9.01
N TYR A 157 -21.07 -17.05 -8.18
CA TYR A 157 -20.87 -17.07 -6.73
C TYR A 157 -22.21 -17.14 -5.99
N LEU A 158 -23.05 -18.14 -6.30
CA LEU A 158 -24.46 -18.21 -5.89
C LEU A 158 -24.69 -18.20 -4.37
N ASN A 159 -23.85 -18.91 -3.63
CA ASN A 159 -23.91 -18.91 -2.16
C ASN A 159 -22.97 -17.86 -1.56
N GLY A 160 -22.11 -17.29 -2.38
CA GLY A 160 -21.15 -16.26 -2.05
C GLY A 160 -21.73 -14.86 -2.15
N PHE A 161 -20.86 -13.92 -2.50
CA PHE A 161 -21.21 -12.51 -2.57
C PHE A 161 -20.40 -11.81 -3.65
N VAL A 162 -21.05 -10.87 -4.33
CA VAL A 162 -20.39 -9.98 -5.27
C VAL A 162 -20.85 -8.55 -4.99
N GLU A 163 -19.90 -7.67 -4.71
CA GLU A 163 -20.12 -6.23 -4.52
C GLU A 163 -19.11 -5.44 -5.31
N ALA A 164 -19.58 -4.35 -5.90
CA ALA A 164 -18.73 -3.36 -6.53
C ALA A 164 -19.06 -1.99 -5.95
N LYS A 165 -18.03 -1.21 -5.70
CA LYS A 165 -18.13 0.21 -5.35
C LYS A 165 -17.36 1.03 -6.35
N TRP A 166 -17.95 2.15 -6.76
CA TRP A 166 -17.37 3.09 -7.71
C TRP A 166 -17.29 4.46 -7.06
N TYR A 167 -16.08 5.02 -7.03
CA TYR A 167 -15.81 6.31 -6.41
C TYR A 167 -15.24 7.27 -7.44
N GLU A 168 -15.75 8.50 -7.43
CA GLU A 168 -15.10 9.64 -8.06
C GLU A 168 -14.18 10.32 -7.05
N ILE A 169 -13.00 10.73 -7.52
CA ILE A 169 -12.01 11.47 -6.74
C ILE A 169 -12.19 12.96 -7.06
N GLU A 170 -12.62 13.74 -6.07
CA GLU A 170 -12.89 15.17 -6.23
C GLU A 170 -11.64 15.91 -6.75
N GLN A 171 -11.82 16.94 -7.59
CA GLN A 171 -10.71 17.76 -8.04
C GLN A 171 -10.12 18.59 -6.90
N GLY A 172 -8.79 18.73 -6.88
CA GLY A 172 -8.10 19.56 -5.90
C GLY A 172 -6.58 19.41 -6.01
N SER A 173 -5.83 20.35 -5.43
CA SER A 173 -4.38 20.41 -5.59
C SER A 173 -3.63 19.20 -5.04
N VAL A 174 -4.15 18.56 -3.98
CA VAL A 174 -3.60 17.32 -3.42
C VAL A 174 -3.93 16.15 -4.34
N GLN A 175 -5.17 16.08 -4.81
CA GLN A 175 -5.65 15.06 -5.72
C GLN A 175 -4.86 15.12 -7.03
N ASP A 176 -4.71 16.29 -7.64
CA ASP A 176 -3.97 16.50 -8.88
C ASP A 176 -2.49 16.12 -8.75
N ALA A 177 -1.89 16.35 -7.58
CA ALA A 177 -0.52 15.92 -7.31
C ALA A 177 -0.39 14.41 -7.15
N ILE A 178 -1.41 13.76 -6.58
CA ILE A 178 -1.53 12.30 -6.53
C ILE A 178 -1.74 11.77 -7.94
N MET A 179 -2.67 12.32 -8.73
CA MET A 179 -2.98 11.83 -10.08
C MET A 179 -1.87 12.10 -11.12
N GLY A 180 -1.12 13.20 -10.97
CA GLY A 180 -0.30 13.77 -12.05
C GLY A 180 1.13 13.26 -12.17
N LYS A 181 1.61 12.44 -11.23
CA LYS A 181 2.96 11.85 -11.29
C LYS A 181 2.85 10.36 -11.02
N ARG A 182 3.45 9.51 -11.88
CA ARG A 182 3.81 8.14 -11.48
C ARG A 182 4.79 8.25 -10.32
N HIS A 183 4.25 8.37 -9.13
CA HIS A 183 5.04 8.59 -7.95
C HIS A 183 5.94 7.37 -7.80
N PRO A 184 7.26 7.48 -7.55
CA PRO A 184 8.10 6.33 -7.22
C PRO A 184 7.60 5.49 -6.00
N TRP A 185 6.52 5.91 -5.35
CA TRP A 185 5.92 5.32 -4.15
C TRP A 185 4.59 4.60 -4.43
N TRP A 186 4.17 4.52 -5.71
CA TRP A 186 2.81 4.18 -6.13
C TRP A 186 2.30 2.78 -5.75
N PRO A 187 3.04 1.67 -5.98
CA PRO A 187 2.44 0.34 -5.83
C PRO A 187 2.09 -0.03 -4.38
N ASN A 188 2.92 0.41 -3.42
CA ASN A 188 2.74 0.08 -2.00
C ASN A 188 1.83 1.09 -1.29
N GLN A 189 1.85 2.36 -1.70
CA GLN A 189 0.96 3.37 -1.14
C GLN A 189 -0.47 3.24 -1.68
N PHE A 190 -0.66 2.71 -2.89
CA PHE A 190 -1.99 2.53 -3.47
C PHE A 190 -2.92 1.76 -2.53
N LEU A 191 -2.40 0.74 -1.82
CA LEU A 191 -3.16 -0.05 -0.87
C LEU A 191 -3.65 0.76 0.35
N GLU A 192 -3.03 1.91 0.68
CA GLU A 192 -3.57 2.79 1.72
C GLU A 192 -4.94 3.36 1.35
N ILE A 193 -5.36 3.31 0.08
CA ILE A 193 -6.74 3.62 -0.30
C ILE A 193 -7.76 2.72 0.42
N LEU A 194 -7.39 1.48 0.75
CA LEU A 194 -8.28 0.57 1.49
C LEU A 194 -8.50 1.00 2.94
N ARG A 195 -7.59 1.81 3.49
CA ARG A 195 -7.71 2.45 4.80
C ARG A 195 -8.39 3.81 4.74
N HIS A 196 -8.76 4.29 3.55
CA HIS A 196 -9.50 5.54 3.41
C HIS A 196 -10.81 5.45 4.21
N PRO A 197 -11.20 6.46 5.01
CA PRO A 197 -12.37 6.38 5.89
C PRO A 197 -13.66 5.96 5.18
N GLN A 198 -13.91 6.48 3.96
CA GLN A 198 -15.04 6.07 3.13
C GLN A 198 -14.97 4.57 2.75
N VAL A 199 -13.81 4.09 2.27
CA VAL A 199 -13.65 2.69 1.84
C VAL A 199 -13.75 1.75 3.05
N ALA A 200 -13.11 2.13 4.15
CA ALA A 200 -13.19 1.41 5.41
C ALA A 200 -14.62 1.35 5.97
N HIS A 201 -15.40 2.43 5.82
CA HIS A 201 -16.82 2.44 6.18
C HIS A 201 -17.63 1.53 5.27
N ASP A 202 -17.46 1.67 3.96
CA ASP A 202 -18.27 0.96 2.96
C ASP A 202 -17.99 -0.53 3.00
N PHE A 203 -16.74 -0.96 3.11
CA PHE A 203 -16.38 -2.38 3.18
C PHE A 203 -16.24 -2.93 4.58
N ARG A 204 -16.49 -2.11 5.62
CA ARG A 204 -16.34 -2.49 7.04
C ARG A 204 -14.97 -3.10 7.29
N TYR A 205 -13.96 -2.25 7.30
CA TYR A 205 -12.62 -2.64 7.72
C TYR A 205 -12.63 -2.85 9.25
N GLY A 206 -13.03 -4.05 9.69
CA GLY A 206 -12.98 -4.50 11.08
C GLY A 206 -11.74 -5.35 11.37
N ASP A 207 -11.63 -5.87 12.61
CA ASP A 207 -10.55 -6.74 13.09
C ASP A 207 -10.44 -8.03 12.25
N VAL A 208 -9.82 -7.92 11.09
CA VAL A 208 -9.37 -9.07 10.31
C VAL A 208 -8.12 -9.63 10.98
N ASP A 209 -8.07 -10.96 11.15
CA ASP A 209 -6.95 -11.65 11.82
C ASP A 209 -5.58 -11.38 11.16
N VAL A 210 -5.58 -10.88 9.91
CA VAL A 210 -4.40 -10.53 9.13
C VAL A 210 -4.57 -9.16 8.50
N ASP A 211 -3.68 -8.22 8.82
CA ASP A 211 -3.55 -6.97 8.07
C ASP A 211 -3.00 -7.29 6.68
N CYS A 212 -3.90 -7.59 5.74
CA CYS A 212 -3.53 -7.86 4.35
C CYS A 212 -2.90 -6.64 3.65
N LEU A 213 -2.95 -5.44 4.25
CA LEU A 213 -2.23 -4.26 3.77
C LEU A 213 -0.78 -4.25 4.27
N ALA A 214 -0.49 -4.93 5.39
CA ALA A 214 0.88 -5.15 5.84
C ALA A 214 1.60 -6.20 4.96
N LEU A 215 0.88 -7.15 4.39
CA LEU A 215 1.45 -8.19 3.52
C LEU A 215 1.25 -7.82 2.04
N VAL A 216 2.06 -6.89 1.55
CA VAL A 216 2.03 -6.39 0.16
C VAL A 216 2.13 -7.54 -0.85
N GLU A 217 2.77 -8.65 -0.50
CA GLU A 217 2.85 -9.86 -1.32
C GLU A 217 1.49 -10.50 -1.65
N ASN A 218 0.44 -10.20 -0.88
CA ASN A 218 -0.93 -10.66 -1.17
C ASN A 218 -1.59 -9.85 -2.31
N TRP A 219 -1.02 -8.70 -2.66
CA TRP A 219 -1.54 -7.80 -3.69
C TRP A 219 -0.68 -7.88 -4.94
N ILE A 220 -1.25 -8.50 -5.97
CA ILE A 220 -0.56 -8.69 -7.24
C ILE A 220 -0.96 -7.53 -8.16
N HIS A 221 0.02 -6.70 -8.52
CA HIS A 221 -0.15 -5.71 -9.56
C HIS A 221 -0.15 -6.39 -10.93
N HIS A 222 -1.19 -6.13 -11.71
CA HIS A 222 -1.35 -6.67 -13.06
C HIS A 222 -1.33 -5.55 -14.10
N SER A 223 -0.82 -5.89 -15.28
CA SER A 223 -0.93 -5.02 -16.45
C SER A 223 -2.41 -4.79 -16.80
N PRO A 224 -2.86 -3.54 -17.00
CA PRO A 224 -4.25 -3.25 -17.36
C PRO A 224 -4.63 -3.83 -18.72
N PHE A 225 -3.66 -4.13 -19.59
CA PHE A 225 -3.89 -4.83 -20.86
C PHE A 225 -4.46 -6.25 -20.69
N LEU A 226 -4.40 -6.81 -19.48
CA LEU A 226 -4.95 -8.12 -19.15
C LEU A 226 -6.36 -8.04 -18.55
N LEU A 227 -6.89 -6.83 -18.30
CA LEU A 227 -8.14 -6.61 -17.56
C LEU A 227 -9.32 -7.40 -18.15
N THR A 228 -9.62 -7.19 -19.44
CA THR A 228 -10.71 -7.89 -20.13
C THR A 228 -10.53 -9.41 -20.06
N GLY A 229 -9.30 -9.89 -20.30
CA GLY A 229 -8.98 -11.31 -20.27
C GLY A 229 -9.20 -11.94 -18.90
N PHE A 230 -8.79 -11.25 -17.82
CA PHE A 230 -9.04 -11.72 -16.45
C PHE A 230 -10.53 -11.78 -16.13
N PHE A 231 -11.28 -10.75 -16.50
CA PHE A 231 -12.70 -10.66 -16.19
C PHE A 231 -13.49 -11.72 -16.94
N GLN A 232 -13.18 -11.92 -18.22
CA GLN A 232 -13.73 -12.99 -19.04
C GLN A 232 -13.37 -14.36 -18.45
N GLN A 233 -12.11 -14.58 -18.08
CA GLN A 233 -11.64 -15.85 -17.53
C GLN A 233 -12.44 -16.24 -16.28
N ILE A 234 -12.75 -15.29 -15.41
CA ILE A 234 -13.48 -15.58 -14.17
C ILE A 234 -14.94 -15.91 -14.42
N LEU A 235 -15.61 -15.24 -15.37
CA LEU A 235 -16.95 -15.64 -15.76
C LEU A 235 -16.98 -17.04 -16.40
N CYS A 236 -15.96 -17.40 -17.17
CA CYS A 236 -15.89 -18.71 -17.80
C CYS A 236 -15.55 -19.83 -16.80
N TYR A 237 -14.51 -19.63 -15.98
CA TYR A 237 -13.83 -20.68 -15.22
C TYR A 237 -13.88 -20.52 -13.69
N GLY A 238 -14.37 -19.38 -13.17
CA GLY A 238 -14.42 -19.09 -11.74
C GLY A 238 -15.73 -19.49 -11.04
N GLY A 239 -15.74 -19.35 -9.71
CA GLY A 239 -16.84 -19.69 -8.80
C GLY A 239 -16.93 -21.19 -8.47
N ALA A 240 -17.39 -21.56 -7.27
CA ALA A 240 -17.45 -22.96 -6.86
C ALA A 240 -18.61 -23.76 -7.49
N TYR A 241 -19.68 -23.08 -7.90
CA TYR A 241 -20.96 -23.75 -8.19
C TYR A 241 -21.31 -23.89 -9.67
N SER A 242 -20.63 -23.16 -10.56
CA SER A 242 -20.92 -23.26 -11.99
C SER A 242 -19.85 -24.10 -12.69
N HIS A 243 -20.29 -25.13 -13.40
CA HIS A 243 -19.39 -25.83 -14.31
C HIS A 243 -18.98 -24.92 -15.47
N TYR A 244 -17.73 -25.06 -15.91
CA TYR A 244 -17.20 -24.38 -17.09
C TYR A 244 -18.14 -24.58 -18.28
N ASP A 245 -18.71 -23.48 -18.79
CA ASP A 245 -19.48 -23.47 -20.03
C ASP A 245 -18.53 -23.12 -21.18
N SER A 246 -18.14 -24.15 -21.93
CA SER A 246 -17.22 -24.04 -23.05
C SER A 246 -17.92 -23.68 -24.37
N SER A 247 -19.21 -23.35 -24.34
CA SER A 247 -19.93 -22.95 -25.54
C SER A 247 -19.37 -21.64 -26.10
N SER A 248 -19.33 -21.53 -27.42
CA SER A 248 -18.88 -20.30 -28.08
C SER A 248 -19.75 -19.10 -27.70
N GLU A 249 -21.02 -19.34 -27.38
CA GLU A 249 -21.98 -18.33 -26.94
C GLU A 249 -21.65 -17.80 -25.55
N ALA A 250 -21.39 -18.67 -24.56
CA ALA A 250 -21.01 -18.26 -23.22
C ALA A 250 -19.66 -17.51 -23.19
N ILE A 251 -18.68 -17.99 -23.96
CA ILE A 251 -17.37 -17.32 -24.07
C ILE A 251 -17.49 -15.93 -24.71
N ALA A 252 -18.33 -15.79 -25.73
CA ALA A 252 -18.59 -14.51 -26.38
C ALA A 252 -19.33 -13.54 -25.46
N GLU A 253 -20.30 -14.02 -24.68
CA GLU A 253 -21.02 -13.20 -23.71
C GLU A 253 -20.11 -12.75 -22.56
N ALA A 254 -19.27 -13.64 -22.02
CA ALA A 254 -18.27 -13.29 -21.01
C ALA A 254 -17.29 -12.22 -21.52
N LEU A 255 -16.86 -12.30 -22.79
CA LEU A 255 -16.03 -11.28 -23.42
C LEU A 255 -16.78 -9.95 -23.52
N ARG A 256 -18.03 -9.97 -23.99
CA ARG A 256 -18.86 -8.78 -24.14
C ARG A 256 -19.04 -8.06 -22.80
N LEU A 257 -19.30 -8.81 -21.73
CA LEU A 257 -19.45 -8.26 -20.37
C LEU A 257 -18.12 -7.66 -19.86
N ALA A 258 -17.01 -8.38 -20.05
CA ALA A 258 -15.68 -7.87 -19.66
C ALA A 258 -15.28 -6.60 -20.43
N ASP A 259 -15.57 -6.54 -21.74
CA ASP A 259 -15.36 -5.35 -22.55
C ASP A 259 -16.27 -4.18 -22.12
N GLY A 260 -17.48 -4.49 -21.65
CA GLY A 260 -18.39 -3.51 -21.03
C GLY A 260 -17.75 -2.81 -19.84
N VAL A 261 -17.08 -3.55 -18.95
CA VAL A 261 -16.32 -2.96 -17.84
C VAL A 261 -15.20 -2.07 -18.35
N PHE A 262 -14.43 -2.53 -19.34
CA PHE A 262 -13.35 -1.71 -19.91
C PHE A 262 -13.87 -0.43 -20.58
N ALA A 263 -15.05 -0.47 -21.19
CA ALA A 263 -15.71 0.70 -21.75
C ALA A 263 -16.11 1.72 -20.67
N ASP A 264 -16.51 1.27 -19.48
CA ASP A 264 -16.79 2.16 -18.35
C ASP A 264 -15.55 2.95 -17.89
N PHE A 265 -14.34 2.42 -18.14
CA PHE A 265 -13.06 3.11 -17.96
C PHE A 265 -12.59 3.86 -19.22
N GLY A 266 -13.52 4.27 -20.09
CA GLY A 266 -13.23 5.12 -21.25
C GLY A 266 -12.40 4.45 -22.34
N SER A 267 -12.33 3.11 -22.34
CA SER A 267 -11.58 2.31 -23.32
C SER A 267 -10.10 2.70 -23.45
N THR A 268 -9.50 3.18 -22.36
CA THR A 268 -8.08 3.52 -22.29
C THR A 268 -7.37 2.70 -21.23
N TYR A 269 -6.42 1.86 -21.63
CA TYR A 269 -5.50 1.21 -20.68
C TYR A 269 -4.49 2.18 -20.08
N LYS A 270 -4.33 3.34 -20.71
CA LYS A 270 -3.40 4.36 -20.25
C LYS A 270 -3.93 4.91 -18.92
N ASP A 271 -3.04 4.90 -17.93
CA ASP A 271 -3.29 5.43 -16.60
C ASP A 271 -4.30 4.60 -15.77
N ILE A 272 -4.55 3.34 -16.15
CA ILE A 272 -5.22 2.34 -15.31
C ILE A 272 -4.18 1.55 -14.51
N GLU A 273 -4.44 1.40 -13.22
CA GLU A 273 -3.71 0.52 -12.30
C GLU A 273 -4.66 -0.57 -11.82
N LEU A 274 -4.20 -1.82 -11.84
CA LEU A 274 -4.98 -2.99 -11.48
C LEU A 274 -4.25 -3.80 -10.42
N HIS A 275 -4.86 -3.90 -9.24
CA HIS A 275 -4.36 -4.73 -8.15
C HIS A 275 -5.38 -5.81 -7.82
N VAL A 276 -4.88 -7.03 -7.62
CA VAL A 276 -5.70 -8.20 -7.32
C VAL A 276 -5.24 -8.83 -6.01
N CYS A 277 -6.19 -9.20 -5.15
CA CYS A 277 -5.93 -9.92 -3.91
C CYS A 277 -6.90 -11.07 -3.74
N ASN A 278 -6.36 -12.24 -3.44
CA ASN A 278 -7.12 -13.47 -3.19
C ASN A 278 -7.07 -13.86 -1.70
N LYS A 279 -7.03 -12.85 -0.82
CA LYS A 279 -6.97 -12.99 0.63
C LYS A 279 -7.97 -12.05 1.29
N PRO A 280 -8.56 -12.45 2.42
CA PRO A 280 -9.51 -11.61 3.13
C PRO A 280 -8.85 -10.37 3.72
N TRP A 281 -9.45 -9.20 3.49
CA TRP A 281 -8.93 -7.92 3.99
C TRP A 281 -9.97 -7.01 4.66
N CYS A 282 -11.26 -7.40 4.66
CA CYS A 282 -12.29 -6.71 5.43
C CYS A 282 -13.23 -7.72 6.11
N ASP A 283 -14.05 -7.24 7.05
CA ASP A 283 -14.87 -8.07 7.93
C ASP A 283 -16.17 -8.57 7.28
N ARG A 284 -16.37 -8.29 5.97
CA ARG A 284 -17.56 -8.74 5.24
C ARG A 284 -17.74 -10.26 5.31
N PHE A 285 -16.68 -11.00 5.62
CA PHE A 285 -16.65 -12.45 5.64
C PHE A 285 -15.96 -13.00 6.89
N TYR A 286 -16.70 -13.75 7.71
CA TYR A 286 -16.18 -14.60 8.78
C TYR A 286 -16.35 -16.06 8.33
N ASP A 287 -15.28 -16.86 8.31
CA ASP A 287 -15.28 -18.28 7.90
C ASP A 287 -15.76 -18.57 6.45
N VAL A 288 -15.49 -17.69 5.49
CA VAL A 288 -15.87 -17.83 4.07
C VAL A 288 -14.61 -17.70 3.19
N ALA A 289 -14.52 -18.51 2.12
CA ALA A 289 -13.39 -18.47 1.19
C ALA A 289 -13.36 -17.17 0.38
N TRP A 290 -12.22 -16.47 0.47
CA TRP A 290 -12.03 -15.24 -0.27
C TRP A 290 -11.40 -15.51 -1.63
N ASP A 291 -12.16 -15.32 -2.70
CA ASP A 291 -11.64 -15.58 -4.05
C ASP A 291 -10.87 -14.38 -4.59
N HIS A 292 -11.55 -13.24 -4.72
CA HIS A 292 -10.99 -12.13 -5.47
C HIS A 292 -11.44 -10.75 -4.96
N THR A 293 -10.46 -9.87 -4.82
CA THR A 293 -10.63 -8.43 -4.80
C THR A 293 -9.94 -7.85 -6.01
N TRP A 294 -10.62 -7.00 -6.76
CA TRP A 294 -9.99 -6.10 -7.73
C TRP A 294 -10.06 -4.68 -7.19
N ILE A 295 -8.91 -4.01 -7.20
CA ILE A 295 -8.86 -2.56 -7.06
C ILE A 295 -8.38 -2.00 -8.40
N ILE A 296 -9.23 -1.22 -9.03
CA ILE A 296 -8.97 -0.57 -10.30
C ILE A 296 -8.93 0.92 -10.03
N PHE A 297 -7.85 1.56 -10.47
CA PHE A 297 -7.71 3.00 -10.37
C PHE A 297 -7.42 3.59 -11.74
N SER A 298 -8.25 4.54 -12.16
CA SER A 298 -8.08 5.25 -13.42
C SER A 298 -7.67 6.69 -13.14
N ALA A 299 -6.42 7.01 -13.43
CA ALA A 299 -5.91 8.33 -13.11
C ALA A 299 -6.50 9.42 -14.01
N SER A 300 -6.70 9.07 -15.28
CA SER A 300 -7.25 9.95 -16.31
C SER A 300 -8.72 10.29 -16.04
N MET A 301 -9.48 9.34 -15.48
CA MET A 301 -10.89 9.53 -15.15
C MET A 301 -11.14 9.91 -13.69
N ARG A 302 -10.10 9.91 -12.84
CA ARG A 302 -10.19 10.17 -11.39
C ARG A 302 -11.17 9.24 -10.71
N GLN A 303 -11.03 7.95 -11.00
CA GLN A 303 -11.94 6.94 -10.49
C GLN A 303 -11.19 5.87 -9.73
N LEU A 304 -11.82 5.42 -8.65
CA LEU A 304 -11.44 4.24 -7.90
C LEU A 304 -12.61 3.26 -7.95
N THR A 305 -12.30 2.01 -8.24
CA THR A 305 -13.29 0.95 -8.28
C THR A 305 -12.77 -0.23 -7.48
N ILE A 306 -13.62 -0.74 -6.60
CA ILE A 306 -13.32 -1.93 -5.81
C ILE A 306 -14.40 -2.96 -6.12
N ILE A 307 -14.00 -4.13 -6.58
CA ILE A 307 -14.89 -5.26 -6.87
C ILE A 307 -14.46 -6.41 -5.97
N LEU A 308 -15.43 -7.04 -5.33
CA LEU A 308 -15.24 -8.14 -4.41
C LEU A 308 -16.09 -9.31 -4.87
N ALA A 309 -15.49 -10.48 -4.91
CA ALA A 309 -16.16 -11.75 -5.12
C ALA A 309 -15.62 -12.76 -4.10
N SER A 310 -16.53 -13.44 -3.41
CA SER A 310 -16.21 -14.49 -2.46
C SER A 310 -17.16 -15.67 -2.63
N ASP A 311 -16.72 -16.85 -2.18
CA ASP A 311 -17.52 -18.05 -2.12
C ASP A 311 -17.56 -18.61 -0.69
N THR A 312 -18.65 -19.29 -0.35
CA THR A 312 -18.97 -19.80 1.00
C THR A 312 -18.44 -21.19 1.32
N ASP A 313 -17.75 -21.86 0.38
CA ASP A 313 -17.27 -23.23 0.56
C ASP A 313 -15.91 -23.35 1.28
#